data_AF-A0A495X6Z7-F1
#
_entry.id   AF-A0A495X6Z7-F1
#
_cell.length_a   1.000
_cell.length_b   1.000
_cell.length_c   1.000
_cell.angle_alpha   90.00
_cell.angle_beta   90.00
_cell.angle_gamma   90.00
#
_symmetry.space_group_name_H-M   'P 1'
#
loop_
_entity.id
_entity.type
_entity.pdbx_description
1 polymer ?
#
loop_
_entity_poly.entity_id
_entity_poly.type
_entity_poly.pdbx_seq_one_letter_code
_entity_poly.pdbx_strand_id
1 'polypeptide(L)'
;MSEPGVAALVEVLDSLVGLAPWRVRLGHGNFVTADFGRVVVPPGESGERGEWHLWIYGAAWRIDSARDVVAGSEDTREVMSAAVGGLEGERLLGVRLRTPSLGLDLDFGGVVLRVFPVTTRVEDHWMLFTPSGEVFVAGPGSRWRSGDASRIG
;
A
#
# COMPACT_ATOMS: atom_id res chain seq x y z
N MET A 1 -11.79 23.26 -10.62
CA MET A 1 -11.03 22.82 -9.44
C MET A 1 -9.74 22.21 -9.98
N SER A 2 -8.59 22.80 -9.67
CA SER A 2 -7.28 22.26 -10.05
C SER A 2 -7.14 20.86 -9.44
N GLU A 3 -6.72 19.88 -10.23
CA GLU A 3 -6.29 18.60 -9.66
C GLU A 3 -5.21 18.89 -8.60
N PRO A 4 -5.34 18.39 -7.36
CA PRO A 4 -4.23 18.44 -6.44
C PRO A 4 -3.03 17.77 -7.13
N GLY A 5 -1.89 18.46 -7.11
CA GLY A 5 -0.67 17.89 -7.67
C GLY A 5 -0.26 16.63 -6.90
N VAL A 6 0.59 15.80 -7.50
CA VAL A 6 1.14 14.58 -6.87
C VAL A 6 1.79 14.85 -5.50
N ALA A 7 2.14 16.10 -5.19
CA ALA A 7 2.64 16.53 -3.88
C ALA A 7 1.74 16.10 -2.71
N ALA A 8 0.42 16.24 -2.82
CA ALA A 8 -0.51 15.84 -1.76
C ALA A 8 -0.44 14.32 -1.49
N LEU A 9 -0.27 13.53 -2.56
CA LEU A 9 -0.12 12.08 -2.46
C LEU A 9 1.22 11.70 -1.81
N VAL A 10 2.29 12.45 -2.07
CA VAL A 10 3.59 12.25 -1.42
C VAL A 10 3.51 12.60 0.06
N GLU A 11 2.91 13.73 0.43
CA GLU A 11 2.78 14.17 1.83
C GLU A 11 2.01 13.16 2.70
N VAL A 12 0.93 12.59 2.17
CA VAL A 12 0.16 11.57 2.90
C VAL A 12 0.94 10.24 3.01
N LEU A 13 1.68 9.85 1.97
CA LEU A 13 2.53 8.66 2.01
C LEU A 13 3.69 8.81 3.00
N ASP A 14 4.30 10.00 3.05
CA ASP A 14 5.38 10.32 3.98
C ASP A 14 4.91 10.26 5.45
N SER A 15 3.62 10.46 5.71
CA SER A 15 3.04 10.30 7.06
C SER A 15 3.10 8.86 7.59
N LEU A 16 3.35 7.87 6.74
CA LEU A 16 3.59 6.48 7.17
C LEU A 16 5.02 6.27 7.67
N VAL A 17 5.97 7.16 7.32
CA VAL A 17 7.38 7.01 7.69
C VAL A 17 7.52 7.07 9.21
N GLY A 18 8.29 6.12 9.74
CA GLY A 18 8.46 5.93 11.17
C GLY A 18 7.41 5.03 11.80
N LEU A 19 6.32 4.67 11.12
CA LEU A 19 5.38 3.65 11.60
C LEU A 19 5.91 2.24 11.27
N ALA A 20 5.47 1.27 12.06
CA ALA A 20 5.62 -0.15 11.75
C ALA A 20 4.22 -0.74 11.52
N PRO A 21 4.00 -1.55 10.47
CA PRO A 21 2.73 -2.19 10.30
C PRO A 21 2.60 -3.28 11.35
N TRP A 22 1.56 -3.23 12.16
CA TRP A 22 1.31 -4.27 13.17
C TRP A 22 0.63 -5.50 12.57
N ARG A 23 0.18 -5.40 11.31
CA ARG A 23 -0.38 -6.50 10.55
C ARG A 23 -0.18 -6.29 9.06
N VAL A 24 0.31 -7.31 8.37
CA VAL A 24 0.49 -7.34 6.93
C VAL A 24 -0.07 -8.66 6.42
N ARG A 25 -1.07 -8.61 5.54
CA ARG A 25 -1.78 -9.82 5.08
C ARG A 25 -1.68 -9.98 3.58
N LEU A 26 -1.53 -11.22 3.16
CA LEU A 26 -1.78 -11.65 1.80
C LEU A 26 -3.27 -12.02 1.65
N GLY A 27 -4.02 -11.22 0.89
CA GLY A 27 -5.43 -11.44 0.55
C GLY A 27 -5.62 -12.47 -0.57
N HIS A 28 -6.80 -12.51 -1.21
CA HIS A 28 -7.01 -13.41 -2.36
C HIS A 28 -6.08 -13.05 -3.52
N GLY A 29 -5.60 -14.06 -4.27
CA GLY A 29 -4.61 -13.85 -5.32
C GLY A 29 -3.30 -13.30 -4.76
N ASN A 30 -2.89 -12.12 -5.22
CA ASN A 30 -1.67 -11.43 -4.83
C ASN A 30 -1.94 -10.13 -4.04
N PHE A 31 -3.13 -9.94 -3.51
CA PHE A 31 -3.45 -8.69 -2.79
C PHE A 31 -2.63 -8.61 -1.50
N VAL A 32 -2.09 -7.44 -1.20
CA VAL A 32 -1.35 -7.19 0.06
C VAL A 32 -2.02 -6.05 0.79
N THR A 33 -2.31 -6.25 2.07
CA THR A 33 -2.73 -5.18 2.96
C THR A 33 -1.71 -4.96 4.06
N ALA A 34 -1.55 -3.72 4.51
CA ALA A 34 -0.70 -3.35 5.63
C ALA A 34 -1.43 -2.34 6.53
N ASP A 35 -1.55 -2.67 7.81
CA ASP A 35 -2.21 -1.87 8.84
C ASP A 35 -1.16 -1.21 9.74
N PHE A 36 -1.20 0.12 9.83
CA PHE A 36 -0.30 0.91 10.67
C PHE A 36 -1.08 1.72 11.71
N GLY A 37 -0.36 2.23 12.72
CA GLY A 37 -0.93 3.07 13.77
C GLY A 37 -1.84 2.30 14.71
N ARG A 38 -2.85 2.98 15.25
CA ARG A 38 -3.81 2.39 16.20
C ARG A 38 -4.76 1.42 15.50
N VAL A 39 -5.22 0.43 16.26
CA VAL A 39 -6.32 -0.45 15.85
C VAL A 39 -7.64 0.33 15.89
N VAL A 40 -8.41 0.26 14.81
CA VAL A 40 -9.74 0.86 14.67
C VAL A 40 -10.72 -0.17 14.15
N VAL A 41 -12.01 0.02 14.45
CA VAL A 41 -13.12 -0.75 13.88
C VAL A 41 -13.92 0.21 13.00
N PRO A 42 -13.79 0.14 11.67
CA PRO A 42 -14.47 1.06 10.77
C PRO A 42 -15.99 0.84 10.81
N PRO A 43 -16.80 1.91 10.70
CA PRO A 43 -18.24 1.77 10.59
C PRO A 43 -18.63 0.90 9.40
N GLY A 44 -19.42 -0.15 9.62
CA GLY A 44 -19.91 -1.04 8.56
C GLY A 44 -18.95 -2.17 8.15
N GLU A 45 -17.76 -2.25 8.75
CA GLU A 45 -16.83 -3.37 8.56
C GLU A 45 -16.89 -4.34 9.75
N SER A 46 -16.77 -5.65 9.49
CA SER A 46 -16.84 -6.70 10.53
C SER A 46 -15.48 -7.03 11.17
N GLY A 47 -14.48 -6.17 11.01
CA GLY A 47 -13.12 -6.44 11.47
C GLY A 47 -12.33 -5.20 11.85
N GLU A 48 -11.30 -5.44 12.66
CA GLU A 48 -10.31 -4.44 13.02
C GLU A 48 -9.36 -4.15 11.85
N ARG A 49 -8.95 -2.89 11.67
CA ARG A 49 -7.88 -2.44 10.76
C ARG A 49 -7.00 -1.37 11.40
N GLY A 50 -5.92 -0.99 10.74
CA GLY A 50 -5.12 0.16 11.13
C GLY A 50 -5.87 1.46 10.83
N GLU A 51 -5.69 2.48 11.67
CA GLU A 51 -6.14 3.85 11.34
C GLU A 51 -5.52 4.31 10.02
N TRP A 52 -4.31 3.81 9.71
CA TRP A 52 -3.75 3.77 8.36
C TRP A 52 -3.88 2.36 7.79
N HIS A 53 -4.45 2.23 6.60
CA HIS A 53 -4.58 0.94 5.92
C HIS A 53 -4.16 1.10 4.46
N LEU A 54 -3.06 0.45 4.07
CA LEU A 54 -2.62 0.35 2.69
C LEU A 54 -3.17 -0.95 2.10
N TRP A 55 -3.79 -0.87 0.93
CA TRP A 55 -4.28 -2.03 0.19
C TRP A 55 -3.77 -2.01 -1.25
N ILE A 56 -2.96 -3.00 -1.61
CA ILE A 56 -2.45 -3.25 -2.97
C ILE A 56 -3.30 -4.39 -3.56
N TYR A 57 -3.95 -4.14 -4.70
CA TYR A 57 -4.85 -5.14 -5.29
C TYR A 57 -4.78 -5.27 -6.82
N GLY A 58 -4.58 -4.18 -7.58
CA GLY A 58 -4.47 -4.21 -9.05
C GLY A 58 -3.04 -4.06 -9.57
N ALA A 59 -2.04 -4.48 -8.80
CA ALA A 59 -0.64 -4.26 -9.09
C ALA A 59 0.21 -5.51 -8.81
N ALA A 60 1.24 -5.71 -9.64
CA ALA A 60 2.31 -6.63 -9.30
C ALA A 60 3.16 -6.03 -8.18
N TRP A 61 3.77 -6.87 -7.37
CA TRP A 61 4.69 -6.43 -6.34
C TRP A 61 5.86 -7.38 -6.19
N ARG A 62 6.91 -6.88 -5.56
CA ARG A 62 8.13 -7.63 -5.26
C ARG A 62 8.74 -7.12 -3.97
N ILE A 63 9.28 -8.01 -3.16
CA ILE A 63 10.07 -7.67 -1.98
C ILE A 63 11.53 -7.95 -2.30
N ASP A 64 12.36 -6.91 -2.21
CA ASP A 64 13.80 -6.99 -2.40
C ASP A 64 14.52 -6.86 -1.06
N SER A 65 15.67 -7.51 -0.93
CA SER A 65 16.67 -7.17 0.07
C SER A 65 17.88 -6.53 -0.60
N ALA A 66 18.88 -6.14 0.19
CA ALA A 66 20.16 -5.68 -0.35
C ALA A 66 20.89 -6.74 -1.22
N ARG A 67 20.53 -8.02 -1.11
CA ARG A 67 21.28 -9.13 -1.74
C ARG A 67 20.48 -9.97 -2.72
N ASP A 68 19.15 -9.94 -2.62
CA ASP A 68 18.29 -10.89 -3.35
C ASP A 68 16.87 -10.37 -3.55
N VAL A 69 16.16 -10.98 -4.49
CA VAL A 69 14.71 -10.89 -4.61
C VAL A 69 14.10 -11.90 -3.64
N VAL A 70 13.43 -11.41 -2.59
CA VAL A 70 12.87 -12.25 -1.51
C VAL A 70 11.60 -12.96 -1.96
N ALA A 71 10.72 -12.24 -2.64
CA ALA A 71 9.47 -12.76 -3.20
C ALA A 71 8.90 -11.84 -4.28
N GLY A 72 8.16 -12.39 -5.23
CA GLY A 72 7.31 -11.69 -6.19
C GLY A 72 5.84 -12.07 -6.07
N SER A 73 4.96 -11.25 -6.65
CA SER A 73 3.50 -11.43 -6.60
C SER A 73 2.96 -12.66 -7.34
N GLU A 74 3.81 -13.37 -8.07
CA GLU A 74 3.47 -14.61 -8.81
C GLU A 74 4.17 -15.85 -8.21
N ASP A 75 4.85 -15.72 -7.07
CA ASP A 75 5.43 -16.86 -6.37
C ASP A 75 4.34 -17.73 -5.71
N THR A 76 4.77 -18.89 -5.19
CA THR A 76 3.89 -19.75 -4.38
C THR A 76 3.30 -18.99 -3.20
N ARG A 77 2.10 -19.41 -2.76
CA ARG A 77 1.39 -18.79 -1.64
C ARG A 77 2.22 -18.76 -0.37
N GLU A 78 2.98 -19.83 -0.13
CA GLU A 78 3.84 -20.00 1.03
C GLU A 78 4.98 -18.97 1.03
N VAL A 79 5.64 -18.78 -0.11
CA VAL A 79 6.72 -17.79 -0.28
C VAL A 79 6.17 -16.37 -0.12
N MET A 80 5.07 -16.04 -0.81
CA MET A 80 4.44 -14.72 -0.68
C MET A 80 4.02 -14.42 0.75
N SER A 81 3.36 -15.37 1.42
CA SER A 81 2.86 -15.18 2.79
C SER A 81 4.01 -14.99 3.79
N ALA A 82 5.09 -15.77 3.66
CA ALA A 82 6.25 -15.64 4.53
C ALA A 82 6.95 -14.28 4.34
N ALA A 83 7.16 -13.86 3.09
CA ALA A 83 7.86 -12.60 2.79
C ALA A 83 7.04 -11.37 3.21
N VAL A 84 5.74 -11.37 2.92
CA VAL A 84 4.82 -10.29 3.33
C VAL A 84 4.70 -10.22 4.86
N GLY A 85 4.58 -11.36 5.53
CA GLY A 85 4.55 -11.43 7.00
C GLY A 85 5.85 -10.95 7.65
N GLY A 86 7.00 -11.10 6.98
CA GLY A 86 8.29 -10.58 7.44
C GLY A 86 8.38 -9.05 7.51
N LEU A 87 7.39 -8.31 6.98
CA LEU A 87 7.31 -6.86 7.11
C LEU A 87 6.57 -6.43 8.39
N GLU A 88 5.85 -7.33 9.07
CA GLU A 88 5.15 -7.02 10.32
C GLU A 88 6.13 -6.62 11.42
N GLY A 89 5.86 -5.49 12.07
CA GLY A 89 6.70 -4.94 13.13
C GLY A 89 7.94 -4.20 12.64
N GLU A 90 8.30 -4.30 11.36
CA GLU A 90 9.43 -3.59 10.78
C GLU A 90 9.09 -2.12 10.54
N ARG A 91 10.01 -1.22 10.89
CA ARG A 91 9.76 0.22 10.76
C ARG A 91 9.94 0.66 9.32
N LEU A 92 8.94 1.34 8.78
CA LEU A 92 9.03 2.01 7.49
C LEU A 92 9.96 3.22 7.61
N LEU A 93 11.09 3.20 6.91
CA LEU A 93 12.11 4.23 6.94
C LEU A 93 12.00 5.21 5.76
N GLY A 94 11.32 4.81 4.69
CA GLY A 94 11.11 5.67 3.55
C GLY A 94 9.98 5.18 2.66
N VAL A 95 9.31 6.13 2.03
CA VAL A 95 8.34 5.88 0.98
C VAL A 95 8.77 6.65 -0.27
N ARG A 96 8.67 6.02 -1.43
CA ARG A 96 8.89 6.69 -2.71
C ARG A 96 7.74 6.38 -3.65
N LEU A 97 7.04 7.44 -4.05
CA LEU A 97 6.09 7.39 -5.15
C LEU A 97 6.84 7.57 -6.48
N ARG A 98 6.65 6.64 -7.42
CA ARG A 98 7.25 6.68 -8.75
C ARG A 98 6.30 7.28 -9.76
N THR A 99 6.54 8.53 -10.16
CA THR A 99 5.82 9.16 -11.26
C THR A 99 6.44 8.81 -12.63
N PRO A 100 5.65 8.75 -13.71
CA PRO A 100 4.20 8.94 -13.76
C PRO A 100 3.40 7.68 -13.36
N SER A 101 4.07 6.55 -13.10
CA SER A 101 3.39 5.25 -12.92
C SER A 101 2.45 5.18 -11.71
N LEU A 102 2.73 5.96 -10.66
CA LEU A 102 2.17 5.80 -9.32
C LEU A 102 2.54 4.48 -8.63
N GLY A 103 3.64 3.84 -9.03
CA GLY A 103 4.22 2.74 -8.26
C GLY A 103 4.79 3.22 -6.93
N LEU A 104 4.92 2.32 -5.96
CA LEU A 104 5.47 2.61 -4.64
C LEU A 104 6.76 1.83 -4.39
N ASP A 105 7.70 2.42 -3.67
CA ASP A 105 8.74 1.71 -2.94
C ASP A 105 8.57 2.03 -1.45
N LEU A 106 8.42 0.99 -0.62
CA LEU A 106 8.30 1.07 0.84
C LEU A 106 9.54 0.42 1.44
N ASP A 107 10.42 1.21 2.04
CA ASP A 107 11.72 0.77 2.58
C ASP A 107 11.63 0.49 4.08
N PHE A 108 11.86 -0.76 4.48
CA PHE A 108 11.88 -1.26 5.85
C PHE A 108 13.30 -1.57 6.30
N GLY A 109 14.25 -0.64 6.11
CA GLY A 109 15.63 -0.81 6.55
C GLY A 109 16.46 -1.72 5.65
N GLY A 110 16.27 -1.62 4.33
CA GLY A 110 16.99 -2.42 3.33
C GLY A 110 16.22 -3.64 2.84
N VAL A 111 15.02 -3.88 3.39
CA VAL A 111 13.97 -4.71 2.77
C VAL A 111 12.96 -3.78 2.12
N VAL A 112 12.74 -3.89 0.82
CA VAL A 112 11.92 -2.94 0.06
C VAL A 112 10.75 -3.65 -0.62
N LEU A 113 9.52 -3.31 -0.21
CA LEU A 113 8.32 -3.69 -0.94
C LEU A 113 8.10 -2.71 -2.09
N ARG A 114 8.19 -3.22 -3.33
CA ARG A 114 8.00 -2.47 -4.56
C ARG A 114 6.67 -2.83 -5.20
N VAL A 115 5.91 -1.82 -5.60
CA VAL A 115 4.61 -1.95 -6.24
C VAL A 115 4.68 -1.44 -7.68
N PHE A 116 4.19 -2.23 -8.61
CA PHE A 116 4.24 -2.03 -10.05
C PHE A 116 2.83 -2.07 -10.63
N PRO A 117 2.26 -0.91 -10.97
CA PRO A 117 1.06 -0.81 -11.80
C PRO A 117 1.19 -1.63 -13.08
N VAL A 118 0.27 -2.57 -13.33
CA VAL A 118 0.32 -3.48 -14.49
C VAL A 118 -0.72 -3.16 -15.57
N THR A 119 -1.68 -2.29 -15.28
CA THR A 119 -2.73 -1.87 -16.21
C THR A 119 -2.85 -0.35 -16.26
N THR A 120 -3.31 0.17 -17.40
CA THR A 120 -3.54 1.61 -17.60
C THR A 120 -5.03 1.98 -17.66
N ARG A 121 -5.94 1.00 -17.59
CA ARG A 121 -7.35 1.23 -18.00
C ARG A 121 -8.43 0.81 -17.02
N VAL A 122 -8.24 -0.23 -16.22
CA VAL A 122 -9.37 -0.92 -15.57
C VAL A 122 -9.27 -1.06 -14.07
N GLU A 123 -8.07 -1.11 -13.48
CA GLU A 123 -7.89 -1.33 -12.05
C GLU A 123 -7.12 -0.20 -11.39
N ASP A 124 -7.50 0.11 -10.16
CA ASP A 124 -6.67 0.88 -9.26
C ASP A 124 -5.54 -0.02 -8.75
N HIS A 125 -4.37 0.57 -8.58
CA HIS A 125 -3.14 -0.13 -8.21
C HIS A 125 -3.11 -0.37 -6.70
N TRP A 126 -3.45 0.66 -5.95
CA TRP A 126 -3.46 0.65 -4.49
C TRP A 126 -4.37 1.75 -3.93
N MET A 127 -4.80 1.54 -2.68
CA MET A 127 -5.58 2.48 -1.89
C MET A 127 -4.90 2.70 -0.54
N LEU A 128 -4.89 3.95 -0.05
CA LEU A 128 -4.45 4.30 1.29
C LEU A 128 -5.59 4.96 2.05
N PHE A 129 -6.10 4.27 3.06
CA PHE A 129 -7.06 4.80 4.01
C PHE A 129 -6.29 5.49 5.14
N THR A 130 -6.80 6.65 5.56
CA THR A 130 -6.13 7.51 6.53
C THR A 130 -6.97 7.66 7.81
N PRO A 131 -6.36 8.15 8.92
CA PRO A 131 -7.07 8.38 10.17
C PRO A 131 -8.17 9.46 10.07
N SER A 132 -8.10 10.35 9.09
CA SER A 132 -9.11 11.39 8.85
C SER A 132 -10.39 10.85 8.19
N GLY A 133 -10.38 9.59 7.72
CA GLY A 133 -11.46 9.01 6.93
C GLY A 133 -11.34 9.28 5.43
N GLU A 134 -10.33 10.04 5.00
CA GLU A 134 -10.00 10.18 3.58
C GLU A 134 -9.30 8.93 3.06
N VAL A 135 -9.59 8.57 1.81
CA VAL A 135 -8.96 7.47 1.07
C VAL A 135 -8.33 8.03 -0.19
N PHE A 136 -7.06 7.70 -0.39
CA PHE A 136 -6.31 8.03 -1.60
C PHE A 136 -6.22 6.79 -2.47
N VAL A 137 -6.61 6.91 -3.73
CA VAL A 137 -6.64 5.80 -4.68
C VAL A 137 -5.75 6.13 -5.88
N ALA A 138 -4.76 5.29 -6.13
CA ALA A 138 -3.89 5.39 -7.29
C ALA A 138 -4.32 4.42 -8.38
N GLY A 139 -4.41 4.92 -9.61
CA GLY A 139 -4.86 4.18 -10.78
C GLY A 139 -6.29 4.56 -11.22
N PRO A 140 -6.71 4.04 -12.38
CA PRO A 140 -5.87 3.30 -13.34
C PRO A 140 -4.83 4.20 -14.04
N GLY A 141 -3.73 3.60 -14.49
CA GLY A 141 -2.63 4.34 -15.14
C GLY A 141 -1.97 5.36 -14.21
N SER A 142 -1.80 6.60 -14.67
CA SER A 142 -1.16 7.69 -13.93
C SER A 142 -2.15 8.60 -13.18
N ARG A 143 -3.43 8.19 -13.09
CA ARG A 143 -4.48 8.97 -12.43
C ARG A 143 -4.53 8.61 -10.96
N TRP A 144 -4.93 9.55 -10.13
CA TRP A 144 -5.25 9.28 -8.73
C TRP A 144 -6.43 10.15 -8.31
N ARG A 145 -7.10 9.75 -7.24
CA ARG A 145 -8.24 10.48 -6.65
C ARG A 145 -8.20 10.35 -5.14
N SER A 146 -8.82 11.28 -4.43
CA SER A 146 -9.13 11.13 -3.01
C SER A 146 -10.58 11.45 -2.70
N GLY A 147 -11.06 10.96 -1.56
CA GLY A 147 -12.42 11.18 -1.10
C GLY A 147 -12.71 10.47 0.22
N ASP A 148 -13.89 10.70 0.76
CA ASP A 148 -14.37 10.00 1.96
C ASP A 148 -14.49 8.49 1.70
N ALA A 149 -14.01 7.67 2.64
CA ALA A 149 -14.09 6.22 2.57
C ALA A 149 -15.50 5.69 2.25
N SER A 150 -16.55 6.37 2.74
CA SER A 150 -17.95 6.02 2.48
C SER A 150 -18.42 6.24 1.04
N ARG A 151 -17.61 6.93 0.22
CA ARG A 151 -17.93 7.33 -1.15
C ARG A 151 -17.05 6.67 -2.21
N ILE A 152 -16.08 5.87 -1.79
CA ILE A 152 -15.20 5.11 -2.69
C ILE A 152 -15.60 3.64 -2.56
N GLY A 153 -16.59 3.23 -3.36
CA GLY A 153 -17.10 1.87 -3.49
C GLY A 153 -17.58 1.62 -4.91
#